data_AF-A0A161Z2A7-F1
#
_entry.id   AF-A0A161Z2A7-F1
#
_cell.length_a   1.000
_cell.length_b   1.000
_cell.length_c   1.000
_cell.angle_alpha   90.00
_cell.angle_beta   90.00
_cell.angle_gamma   90.00
#
_symmetry.space_group_name_H-M   'P 1'
#
loop_
_entity.id
_entity.type
_entity.pdbx_description
1 polymer ?
#
loop_
_entity_poly.entity_id
_entity_poly.type
_entity_poly.pdbx_seq_one_letter_code
_entity_poly.pdbx_strand_id
1 'polypeptide(L)' 'MLILTRRINQTINIDSNIQVTILGIKGKHVRVGVSAPKDVTVHREEIFKRIEAEKVKEDNLSYWP' A
#
# COMPACT_ATOMS: atom_id res chain seq x y z
N MET A 1 5.63 -5.22 13.02
CA MET A 1 5.10 -6.24 12.09
C MET A 1 3.93 -6.94 12.77
N LEU A 2 2.72 -6.87 12.21
CA LEU A 2 1.53 -7.56 12.73
C LEU A 2 1.13 -8.66 11.75
N ILE A 3 0.95 -9.90 12.23
CA ILE A 3 0.65 -11.05 11.38
C ILE A 3 -0.82 -11.43 11.57
N LEU A 4 -1.58 -11.44 10.48
CA LEU A 4 -3.00 -11.79 10.48
C LEU A 4 -3.25 -12.89 9.45
N THR A 5 -3.76 -14.04 9.90
CA THR A 5 -4.21 -15.12 9.02
C THR A 5 -5.68 -14.89 8.69
N ARG A 6 -6.01 -14.75 7.40
CA ARG A 6 -7.37 -14.54 6.90
C ARG A 6 -7.74 -15.60 5.86
N ARG A 7 -9.03 -15.94 5.79
CA ARG A 7 -9.60 -16.81 4.75
C ARG A 7 -10.08 -15.99 3.55
N ILE A 8 -10.42 -16.66 2.46
CA ILE A 8 -11.02 -16.05 1.27
C ILE A 8 -12.32 -15.31 1.69
N ASN A 9 -12.56 -14.16 1.08
CA ASN A 9 -13.64 -13.20 1.38
C ASN A 9 -13.60 -12.58 2.78
N GLN A 10 -12.50 -12.71 3.51
CA GLN A 10 -12.31 -11.95 4.73
C GLN A 10 -11.62 -10.62 4.45
N THR A 11 -11.98 -9.66 5.29
CA THR A 11 -11.54 -8.28 5.18
C THR A 11 -10.78 -7.85 6.42
N ILE A 12 -9.74 -7.05 6.22
CA ILE A 12 -8.94 -6.39 7.25
C ILE A 12 -9.17 -4.90 7.07
N ASN A 13 -9.58 -4.24 8.13
CA ASN A 13 -9.67 -2.79 8.13
C ASN A 13 -8.39 -2.25 8.76
N ILE A 14 -7.73 -1.34 8.06
CA ILE A 14 -6.55 -0.61 8.53
C ILE A 14 -6.99 0.85 8.63
N ASP A 15 -6.97 1.40 9.83
CA ASP A 15 -7.62 2.68 10.13
C ASP A 15 -9.12 2.68 9.77
N SER A 16 -9.72 3.87 9.69
CA SER A 16 -11.14 4.10 9.35
C SER A 16 -11.39 4.13 7.84
N ASN A 17 -10.31 4.11 7.04
CA ASN A 17 -10.35 4.48 5.63
C ASN A 17 -9.79 3.39 4.69
N ILE A 18 -8.97 2.45 5.17
CA ILE A 18 -8.34 1.45 4.32
C ILE A 18 -8.97 0.09 4.60
N GLN A 19 -9.39 -0.59 3.55
CA GLN A 19 -10.00 -1.90 3.61
C GLN A 19 -9.29 -2.86 2.67
N VAL A 20 -8.78 -3.96 3.23
CA VAL A 20 -8.04 -5.00 2.50
C VAL A 20 -8.84 -6.28 2.52
N THR A 21 -9.33 -6.71 1.37
CA THR A 21 -10.16 -7.92 1.22
C THR A 21 -9.39 -9.00 0.48
N ILE A 22 -9.38 -10.22 1.00
CA ILE A 22 -8.83 -11.36 0.25
C ILE A 22 -9.90 -11.87 -0.70
N LEU A 23 -9.72 -11.62 -2.00
CA LEU A 23 -10.68 -12.02 -3.04
C LEU A 23 -10.58 -13.50 -3.40
N GLY A 24 -9.42 -14.12 -3.18
CA GLY A 24 -9.23 -15.53 -3.52
C GLY A 24 -7.78 -15.95 -3.54
N ILE A 25 -7.56 -17.25 -3.58
CA ILE A 25 -6.23 -17.86 -3.69
C ILE A 25 -6.22 -18.69 -4.97
N LYS A 26 -5.29 -18.38 -5.88
CA LYS A 26 -5.05 -19.16 -7.10
C LYS A 26 -3.68 -19.83 -7.00
N GLY A 27 -3.66 -21.06 -6.51
CA GLY A 27 -2.44 -21.81 -6.23
C GLY A 27 -1.62 -21.12 -5.15
N LYS A 28 -0.44 -20.59 -5.50
CA LYS A 28 0.42 -19.80 -4.60
C LYS A 28 0.15 -18.29 -4.64
N HIS A 29 -0.68 -17.81 -5.56
CA HIS A 29 -0.98 -16.39 -5.70
C HIS A 29 -2.23 -16.02 -4.90
N VAL A 30 -2.15 -14.96 -4.10
CA VAL A 30 -3.29 -14.42 -3.38
C VAL A 30 -3.80 -13.19 -4.10
N ARG A 31 -5.10 -13.16 -4.41
CA ARG A 31 -5.78 -11.95 -4.88
C ARG A 31 -6.19 -11.14 -3.67
N VAL A 32 -5.62 -9.95 -3.57
CA VAL A 32 -5.92 -8.98 -2.53
C VAL A 32 -6.57 -7.78 -3.20
N GLY A 33 -7.79 -7.46 -2.80
CA GLY A 33 -8.45 -6.20 -3.12
C GLY A 33 -8.10 -5.18 -2.05
N VAL A 34 -7.60 -4.02 -2.44
CA VAL A 34 -7.35 -2.90 -1.53
C VAL A 34 -8.28 -1.77 -1.94
N SER A 35 -9.10 -1.32 -1.00
CA SER A 35 -9.96 -0.16 -1.12
C SER A 35 -9.45 0.90 -0.15
N ALA A 36 -9.01 2.02 -0.68
CA ALA A 36 -8.61 3.18 0.10
C ALA A 36 -9.15 4.45 -0.57
N PRO A 37 -9.47 5.51 0.19
CA PRO A 37 -9.88 6.80 -0.37
C PRO A 37 -8.74 7.44 -1.15
N LYS A 38 -9.09 8.38 -2.04
CA LYS A 38 -8.16 9.11 -2.91
C LYS A 38 -7.04 9.86 -2.17
N ASP A 39 -7.22 10.08 -0.87
CA ASP A 39 -6.25 10.71 0.03
C ASP A 39 -5.05 9.79 0.35
N VAL A 40 -5.28 8.47 0.28
CA VAL A 40 -4.25 7.45 0.56
C VAL A 40 -3.86 6.76 -0.74
N THR A 41 -2.70 7.14 -1.28
CA THR A 41 -2.22 6.57 -2.54
C THR A 41 -1.73 5.13 -2.33
N VAL A 42 -2.53 4.15 -2.78
CA VAL A 42 -2.17 2.73 -2.74
C VAL A 42 -1.21 2.43 -3.88
N HIS A 43 0.09 2.52 -3.60
CA HIS A 43 1.13 2.11 -4.54
C HIS A 43 1.44 0.61 -4.39
N ARG A 44 1.68 -0.08 -5.52
CA ARG A 44 2.41 -1.35 -5.48
C ARG A 44 3.83 -1.06 -4.97
N GLU A 45 4.37 -1.92 -4.12
CA GLU A 45 5.68 -1.72 -3.45
C GLU A 45 6.82 -1.33 -4.43
N GLU A 46 6.75 -1.81 -5.68
CA GLU A 46 7.71 -1.46 -6.76
C GLU A 46 7.64 0.01 -7.22
N ILE A 47 6.48 0.65 -7.14
CA ILE A 47 6.29 2.05 -7.56
C ILE A 47 6.59 3.02 -6.42
N PHE A 48 6.31 2.63 -5.17
CA PHE A 48 6.55 3.48 -3.99
C PHE A 48 8.04 3.81 -3.80
N LYS A 49 8.92 2.81 -3.97
CA LYS A 49 10.39 3.01 -3.88
C LYS A 49 10.93 4.02 -4.89
N ARG A 50 10.32 4.18 -6.06
CA ARG A 50 10.74 5.20 -7.04
C ARG A 50 10.33 6.60 -6.61
N ILE A 51 9.10 6.75 -6.12
CA ILE A 51 8.55 8.06 -5.75
C ILE A 51 9.17 8.58 -4.45
N GLU A 52 9.46 7.72 -3.47
CA GLU A 52 10.22 8.13 -2.28
C GLU A 52 11.65 8.57 -2.63
N ALA A 53 12.31 7.87 -3.56
CA ALA A 53 13.65 8.26 -4.02
C ALA A 53 13.65 9.61 -4.75
N GLU A 54 12.56 9.96 -5.44
CA GLU A 54 12.40 11.25 -6.12
C GLU A 54 12.11 12.39 -5.14
N LYS A 55 11.27 12.17 -4.11
CA LYS A 55 10.97 13.20 -3.09
C LYS A 55 12.18 13.62 -2.24
N VAL A 56 13.16 12.73 -2.04
CA VAL A 56 14.39 13.03 -1.28
C VAL A 56 15.34 13.96 -2.06
N LYS A 57 15.22 14.05 -3.38
CA LYS A 57 16.10 14.90 -4.21
C LYS A 57 15.69 16.36 -4.26
N GLU A 58 14.39 16.65 -4.14
CA GLU A 58 13.87 18.01 -4.33
C GLU A 58 14.06 18.92 -3.10
N ASP A 59 14.10 18.33 -1.90
CA ASP A 59 14.31 19.06 -0.64
C ASP A 59 15.76 19.59 -0.49
N ASN A 60 16.74 18.95 -1.14
CA ASN A 60 18.15 19.34 -1.09
C ASN A 60 18.54 20.47 -2.06
N LEU A 61 17.63 20.94 -2.94
CA LEU A 61 17.93 22.02 -3.88
C LEU A 61 17.51 23.42 -3.39
N SER A 62 16.87 23.53 -2.22
CA SER A 62 16.42 24.81 -1.65
C SER A 62 17.37 25.40 -0.60
N TYR A 63 18.65 25.00 -0.59
CA TYR A 63 19.65 25.56 0.31
C TYR A 63 20.97 25.85 -0.42
N TRP A 64 21.02 26.98 -1.14
CA TRP A 64 22.19 27.85 -1.04
C TRP A 64 21.82 29.30 -1.40
N PRO A 65 22.05 30.27 -0.49
CA PRO A 65 21.81 31.69 -0.73
C PRO A 65 22.79 32.33 -1.73
#